data_AF-W4QW69-F1
#
_entry.id   AF-W4QW69-F1
#
_cell.length_a   1.000
_cell.length_b   1.000
_cell.length_c   1.000
_cell.angle_alpha   90.00
_cell.angle_beta   90.00
_cell.angle_gamma   90.00
#
_symmetry.space_group_name_H-M   'P 1'
#
loop_
_entity.id
_entity.type
_entity.pdbx_description
1 polymer ?
#
loop_
_entity_poly.entity_id
_entity_poly.type
_entity_poly.pdbx_seq_one_letter_code
_entity_poly.pdbx_strand_id
1 'polypeptide(L)'
;MEFMYKYLAIAIIISFIPYVRSFFGTIHTLIHETGHALAALATSGKVYSISLYSTTDGIATTGSRSRFSSIIVAYAGYTFSSLFALLAFYLIANGHVLILFYLFFALALINLLLWVRNAFGLSWLLGYVIASAFLIYYQLSFIKEMITYILSSIILIQSMISSFIICFLSLSSTNQSNDANVLQKLTFIPSFVWGAVFLIQSFAATYYVILFFI
;
A
#
# COMPACT_ATOMS: atom_id res chain seq x y z
N MET A 1 16.72 9.02 14.16
CA MET A 1 16.61 7.64 14.66
C MET A 1 15.63 7.56 15.84
N GLU A 2 15.91 8.12 17.03
CA GLU A 2 14.99 8.03 18.20
C GLU A 2 13.53 8.50 17.96
N PHE A 3 13.31 9.47 17.07
CA PHE A 3 11.96 9.94 16.74
C PHE A 3 11.15 8.92 15.93
N MET A 4 11.78 7.98 15.20
CA MET A 4 11.09 7.01 14.36
C MET A 4 10.27 6.00 15.16
N TYR A 5 10.76 5.58 16.33
CA TYR A 5 10.00 4.72 17.24
C TYR A 5 8.67 5.35 17.68
N LYS A 6 8.62 6.68 17.83
CA LYS A 6 7.38 7.41 18.17
C LYS A 6 6.36 7.30 17.05
N TYR A 7 6.78 7.49 15.79
CA TYR A 7 5.88 7.38 14.64
C TYR A 7 5.41 5.94 14.39
N LEU A 8 6.26 4.94 14.61
CA LEU A 8 5.86 3.55 14.61
C LEU A 8 4.82 3.26 15.70
N ALA A 9 5.05 3.70 16.94
CA ALA A 9 4.10 3.51 18.03
C ALA A 9 2.74 4.17 17.71
N ILE A 10 2.75 5.39 17.19
CA ILE A 10 1.54 6.08 16.71
C ILE A 10 0.84 5.26 15.62
N ALA A 11 1.59 4.77 14.63
CA ALA A 11 1.03 3.99 13.53
C ALA A 11 0.46 2.63 13.98
N ILE A 12 1.05 1.99 15.00
CA ILE A 12 0.48 0.80 15.65
C ILE A 12 -0.87 1.17 16.27
N ILE A 13 -0.92 2.22 17.10
CA ILE A 13 -2.16 2.67 17.75
C ILE A 13 -3.24 2.99 16.71
N ILE A 14 -2.91 3.77 15.67
CA ILE A 14 -3.81 4.10 14.57
C ILE A 14 -4.35 2.83 13.90
N SER A 15 -3.52 1.81 13.72
CA SER A 15 -3.90 0.56 13.05
C SER A 15 -4.94 -0.27 13.82
N PHE A 16 -5.13 -0.02 15.12
CA PHE A 16 -6.12 -0.72 15.94
C PHE A 16 -7.40 0.08 16.20
N ILE A 17 -7.44 1.38 15.90
CA ILE A 17 -8.63 2.22 16.10
C ILE A 17 -9.44 2.26 14.79
N PRO A 18 -10.66 1.66 14.72
CA PRO A 18 -11.35 1.43 13.44
C PRO A 18 -11.54 2.68 12.56
N TYR A 19 -12.02 3.77 13.15
CA TYR A 19 -12.27 5.02 12.41
C TYR A 19 -10.98 5.69 11.92
N VAL A 20 -9.92 5.65 12.73
CA VAL A 20 -8.64 6.27 12.39
C VAL A 20 -7.88 5.40 11.39
N ARG A 21 -7.95 4.08 11.55
CA ARG A 21 -7.47 3.10 10.58
C ARG A 21 -8.14 3.28 9.22
N SER A 22 -9.45 3.50 9.18
CA SER A 22 -10.18 3.76 7.93
C SER A 22 -9.53 4.89 7.13
N PHE A 23 -9.28 6.02 7.79
CA PHE A 23 -8.70 7.19 7.13
C PHE A 23 -7.24 6.96 6.72
N PHE A 24 -6.37 6.57 7.65
CA PHE A 24 -4.95 6.48 7.35
C PHE A 24 -4.55 5.20 6.62
N GLY A 25 -5.21 4.07 6.91
CA GLY A 25 -4.96 2.79 6.24
C GLY A 25 -5.30 2.81 4.75
N THR A 26 -6.17 3.73 4.31
CA THR A 26 -6.49 3.92 2.89
C THR A 26 -5.25 4.24 2.05
N ILE A 27 -4.19 4.86 2.61
CA ILE A 27 -2.93 5.08 1.88
C ILE A 27 -2.24 3.75 1.52
N HIS A 28 -2.26 2.77 2.43
CA HIS A 28 -1.68 1.46 2.19
C HIS A 28 -2.48 0.73 1.10
N THR A 29 -3.81 0.77 1.20
CA THR A 29 -4.70 0.21 0.17
C THR A 29 -4.46 0.87 -1.20
N LEU A 30 -4.33 2.20 -1.26
CA LEU A 30 -4.01 2.91 -2.49
C LEU A 30 -2.69 2.42 -3.11
N ILE A 31 -1.65 2.23 -2.30
CA ILE A 31 -0.34 1.73 -2.75
C ILE A 31 -0.46 0.29 -3.25
N HIS A 32 -1.19 -0.57 -2.53
CA HIS A 32 -1.46 -1.95 -2.92
C HIS A 32 -2.13 -2.03 -4.29
N GLU A 33 -3.25 -1.32 -4.47
CA GLU A 33 -4.00 -1.30 -5.74
C GLU A 33 -3.19 -0.65 -6.86
N THR A 34 -2.36 0.35 -6.54
CA THR A 34 -1.41 0.93 -7.49
C THR A 34 -0.38 -0.10 -7.94
N GLY A 35 0.07 -1.00 -7.06
CA GLY A 35 0.95 -2.11 -7.40
C GLY A 35 0.35 -3.01 -8.48
N HIS A 36 -0.92 -3.40 -8.33
CA HIS A 36 -1.65 -4.15 -9.36
C HIS A 36 -1.76 -3.37 -10.68
N ALA A 37 -2.11 -2.08 -10.60
CA ALA A 37 -2.26 -1.22 -11.77
C ALA A 37 -0.95 -1.05 -12.55
N LEU A 38 0.16 -0.77 -11.86
CA LEU A 38 1.48 -0.63 -12.46
C LEU A 38 1.96 -1.95 -13.06
N ALA A 39 1.77 -3.07 -12.36
CA ALA A 39 2.10 -4.39 -12.89
C ALA A 39 1.31 -4.70 -14.17
N ALA A 40 0.01 -4.37 -14.19
CA ALA A 40 -0.82 -4.57 -15.38
C ALA A 40 -0.30 -3.76 -16.56
N LEU A 41 0.08 -2.49 -16.36
CA LEU A 41 0.66 -1.67 -17.42
C LEU A 41 2.02 -2.20 -17.88
N ALA A 42 2.88 -2.62 -16.95
CA ALA A 42 4.20 -3.16 -17.25
C ALA A 42 4.13 -4.46 -18.08
N THR A 43 3.08 -5.26 -17.89
CA THR A 43 2.83 -6.48 -18.67
C THR A 43 1.92 -6.25 -19.88
N SER A 44 1.84 -5.00 -20.37
CA SER A 44 1.02 -4.58 -21.52
C SER A 44 -0.50 -4.75 -21.37
N GLY A 45 -0.97 -4.96 -20.15
CA GLY A 45 -2.38 -4.97 -19.79
C GLY A 45 -3.04 -3.59 -19.79
N LYS A 46 -4.18 -3.48 -19.12
CA LYS A 46 -4.97 -2.26 -18.97
C LYS A 46 -5.42 -2.09 -17.53
N VAL A 47 -5.57 -0.84 -17.10
CA VAL A 47 -6.19 -0.48 -15.82
C VAL A 47 -7.54 0.15 -16.15
N TYR A 48 -8.63 -0.47 -15.69
CA TYR A 48 -9.99 0.03 -15.95
C TYR A 48 -10.43 0.99 -14.85
N SER A 49 -10.28 0.57 -13.60
CA SER A 49 -10.63 1.38 -12.43
C SER A 49 -10.00 0.84 -11.16
N ILE A 50 -9.89 1.69 -10.16
CA ILE A 50 -9.59 1.35 -8.78
C ILE A 50 -10.76 1.83 -7.92
N SER A 51 -11.19 0.99 -6.98
CA SER A 51 -12.17 1.33 -5.96
C SER A 51 -11.53 1.18 -4.58
N LEU A 52 -11.69 2.20 -3.73
CA LEU A 52 -11.20 2.21 -2.35
C LEU A 52 -12.38 2.26 -1.39
N TYR A 53 -12.35 1.50 -0.29
CA TYR A 53 -13.47 1.43 0.65
C TYR A 53 -13.06 1.87 2.05
N SER A 54 -14.01 2.37 2.83
CA SER A 54 -13.78 2.78 4.22
C SER A 54 -13.38 1.63 5.15
N THR A 55 -13.61 0.39 4.74
CA THR A 55 -13.12 -0.82 5.43
C THR A 55 -11.62 -1.07 5.25
N THR A 56 -10.89 -0.18 4.55
CA THR A 56 -9.49 -0.35 4.10
C THR A 56 -9.29 -1.45 3.06
N ASP A 57 -10.38 -1.93 2.45
CA ASP A 57 -10.33 -2.80 1.29
C ASP A 57 -10.22 -2.00 -0.01
N GLY A 58 -9.66 -2.63 -1.04
CA GLY A 58 -9.48 -2.07 -2.37
C GLY A 58 -9.78 -3.09 -3.45
N ILE A 59 -10.12 -2.60 -4.64
CA ILE A 59 -10.26 -3.43 -5.84
C ILE A 59 -9.68 -2.68 -7.04
N ALA A 60 -8.56 -3.14 -7.58
CA ALA A 60 -8.04 -2.76 -8.88
C ALA A 60 -8.62 -3.66 -9.99
N THR A 61 -9.52 -3.11 -10.79
CA THR A 61 -10.03 -3.79 -11.98
C THR A 61 -9.03 -3.62 -13.12
N THR A 62 -8.29 -4.68 -13.42
CA THR A 62 -7.25 -4.69 -14.47
C THR A 62 -7.54 -5.75 -15.54
N GLY A 63 -7.06 -5.50 -16.75
CA GLY A 63 -7.09 -6.45 -17.86
C GLY A 63 -5.68 -6.97 -18.14
N SER A 64 -5.50 -8.29 -18.12
CA SER A 64 -4.22 -8.93 -18.45
C SER A 64 -4.24 -9.55 -19.84
N ARG A 65 -3.12 -9.52 -20.56
CA ARG A 65 -3.00 -10.09 -21.93
C ARG A 65 -2.68 -11.57 -21.97
N SER A 66 -2.22 -12.14 -20.86
CA SER A 66 -1.81 -13.54 -20.77
C SER A 66 -1.93 -14.06 -19.35
N ARG A 67 -1.90 -15.40 -19.18
CA ARG A 67 -1.86 -16.04 -17.87
C ARG A 67 -0.67 -15.55 -17.03
N PHE A 68 0.50 -15.39 -17.66
CA PHE A 68 1.71 -14.89 -17.00
C PHE A 68 1.55 -13.44 -16.52
N SER A 69 0.95 -12.56 -17.36
CA SER A 69 0.58 -11.21 -16.94
C SER A 69 -0.33 -11.23 -15.72
N SER A 70 -1.36 -12.08 -15.70
CA SER A 70 -2.27 -12.18 -14.56
C SER A 70 -1.57 -12.64 -13.27
N ILE A 71 -0.57 -13.52 -13.37
CA ILE A 71 0.25 -13.96 -12.22
C ILE A 71 1.03 -12.77 -11.66
N ILE A 72 1.73 -12.03 -12.53
CA ILE A 72 2.50 -10.84 -12.10
C ILE A 72 1.58 -9.82 -11.43
N VAL A 73 0.43 -9.53 -12.04
CA VAL A 73 -0.53 -8.58 -11.48
C VAL A 73 -1.00 -9.03 -10.11
N ALA A 74 -1.46 -10.28 -9.96
CA ALA A 74 -1.95 -10.77 -8.67
C ALA A 74 -0.85 -10.80 -7.58
N TYR A 75 0.40 -11.05 -7.96
CA TYR A 75 1.53 -11.02 -7.03
C TYR A 75 1.95 -9.59 -6.63
N ALA A 76 1.68 -8.60 -7.48
CA ALA A 76 2.24 -7.27 -7.35
C ALA A 76 1.71 -6.45 -6.17
N GLY A 77 0.45 -6.61 -5.75
CA GLY A 77 -0.14 -5.77 -4.71
C GLY A 77 0.64 -5.81 -3.39
N TYR A 78 0.70 -7.00 -2.78
CA TYR A 78 1.44 -7.22 -1.52
C TYR A 78 2.92 -6.86 -1.64
N THR A 79 3.54 -7.26 -2.75
CA THR A 79 4.97 -7.09 -3.00
C THR A 79 5.33 -5.62 -3.17
N PHE A 80 4.51 -4.87 -3.91
CA PHE A 80 4.68 -3.44 -4.10
C PHE A 80 4.52 -2.69 -2.79
N SER A 81 3.52 -3.02 -1.96
CA SER A 81 3.35 -2.42 -0.63
C SER A 81 4.57 -2.62 0.27
N SER A 82 5.15 -3.83 0.31
CA SER A 82 6.35 -4.11 1.10
C SER A 82 7.59 -3.38 0.56
N LEU A 83 7.80 -3.36 -0.75
CA LEU A 83 8.92 -2.65 -1.38
C LEU A 83 8.78 -1.13 -1.25
N PHE A 84 7.55 -0.61 -1.35
CA PHE A 84 7.28 0.81 -1.17
C PHE A 84 7.57 1.25 0.27
N ALA A 85 7.22 0.43 1.27
CA ALA A 85 7.59 0.67 2.65
C ALA A 85 9.12 0.74 2.82
N LEU A 86 9.85 -0.21 2.24
CA LEU A 86 11.32 -0.21 2.26
C LEU A 86 11.91 1.04 1.60
N LEU A 87 11.39 1.42 0.42
CA LEU A 87 11.79 2.64 -0.29
C LEU A 87 11.52 3.89 0.56
N ALA A 88 10.36 3.96 1.20
CA ALA A 88 9.98 5.09 2.05
C ALA A 88 10.98 5.28 3.21
N PHE A 89 11.32 4.21 3.92
CA PHE A 89 12.29 4.27 5.02
C PHE A 89 13.72 4.49 4.54
N TYR A 90 14.10 3.95 3.38
CA TYR A 90 15.38 4.27 2.76
C TYR A 90 15.50 5.77 2.46
N LEU A 91 14.48 6.39 1.85
CA LEU A 91 14.47 7.83 1.58
C LEU A 91 14.49 8.65 2.86
N ILE A 92 13.74 8.23 3.88
CA ILE A 92 13.75 8.86 5.22
C ILE A 92 15.15 8.83 5.83
N ALA A 93 15.81 7.66 5.86
CA ALA A 93 17.13 7.49 6.46
C ALA A 93 18.21 8.34 5.76
N ASN A 94 18.05 8.60 4.47
CA ASN A 94 18.95 9.45 3.68
C ASN A 94 18.56 10.95 3.67
N GLY A 95 17.60 11.37 4.50
CA GLY A 95 17.19 12.78 4.60
C GLY A 95 16.30 13.28 3.44
N HIS A 96 15.78 12.39 2.61
CA HIS A 96 14.95 12.69 1.44
C HIS A 96 13.43 12.69 1.76
N VAL A 97 13.04 13.10 2.96
CA VAL A 97 11.65 13.05 3.44
C VAL A 97 10.72 13.90 2.58
N LEU A 98 11.16 15.09 2.16
CA LEU A 98 10.34 15.95 1.29
C LEU A 98 10.13 15.34 -0.10
N ILE A 99 11.11 14.63 -0.65
CA ILE A 99 10.95 13.91 -1.92
C ILE A 99 9.87 12.83 -1.78
N LEU A 100 9.88 12.10 -0.66
CA LEU A 100 8.87 11.10 -0.35
C LEU A 100 7.47 11.72 -0.18
N PHE A 101 7.37 12.91 0.43
CA PHE A 101 6.11 13.66 0.47
C PHE A 101 5.56 13.95 -0.93
N TYR A 102 6.40 14.46 -1.83
CA TYR A 102 5.99 14.73 -3.22
C TYR A 102 5.66 13.44 -3.99
N LEU A 103 6.32 12.32 -3.67
CA LEU A 103 5.98 11.01 -4.23
C LEU A 103 4.58 10.57 -3.80
N PHE A 104 4.22 10.70 -2.52
CA PHE A 104 2.87 10.42 -2.06
C PHE A 104 1.83 11.33 -2.73
N PHE A 105 2.12 12.63 -2.83
CA PHE A 105 1.26 13.58 -3.51
C PHE A 105 1.05 13.21 -4.98
N ALA A 106 2.12 12.89 -5.71
CA ALA A 106 2.06 12.49 -7.11
C ALA A 106 1.26 11.19 -7.30
N LEU A 107 1.50 10.18 -6.45
CA LEU A 107 0.74 8.92 -6.48
C LEU A 107 -0.76 9.14 -6.25
N ALA A 108 -1.11 9.96 -5.26
CA ALA A 108 -2.50 10.31 -5.00
C ALA A 108 -3.13 11.05 -6.18
N LEU A 109 -2.42 12.02 -6.76
CA LEU A 109 -2.91 12.78 -7.91
C LEU A 109 -3.10 11.90 -9.15
N ILE A 110 -2.14 11.03 -9.47
CA ILE A 110 -2.24 10.10 -10.61
C ILE A 110 -3.44 9.17 -10.43
N ASN A 111 -3.59 8.58 -9.24
CA ASN A 111 -4.72 7.70 -8.96
C ASN A 111 -6.06 8.44 -9.04
N LEU A 112 -6.15 9.66 -8.50
CA LEU A 112 -7.36 10.49 -8.56
C LEU A 112 -7.76 10.76 -10.01
N LEU A 113 -6.81 11.19 -10.84
CA LEU A 113 -7.08 11.59 -12.22
C LEU A 113 -7.37 10.37 -13.11
N LEU A 114 -6.60 9.29 -12.97
CA LEU A 114 -6.61 8.21 -13.96
C LEU A 114 -7.44 6.98 -13.58
N TRP A 115 -7.46 6.59 -12.30
CA TRP A 115 -7.89 5.22 -11.95
C TRP A 115 -9.00 5.15 -10.91
N VAL A 116 -9.04 6.00 -9.89
CA VAL A 116 -10.02 5.88 -8.80
C VAL A 116 -11.39 6.40 -9.25
N ARG A 117 -12.44 5.58 -9.15
CA ARG A 117 -13.77 5.88 -9.72
C ARG A 117 -14.96 5.66 -8.77
N ASN A 118 -14.71 5.44 -7.48
CA ASN A 118 -15.79 5.27 -6.50
C ASN A 118 -15.86 6.47 -5.54
N ALA A 119 -17.05 6.75 -4.99
CA ALA A 119 -17.33 7.96 -4.21
C ALA A 119 -16.37 8.15 -3.03
N PHE A 120 -16.18 7.11 -2.20
CA PHE A 120 -15.28 7.18 -1.05
C PHE A 120 -13.84 7.48 -1.47
N GLY A 121 -13.30 6.74 -2.45
CA GLY A 121 -11.93 6.93 -2.94
C GLY A 121 -11.71 8.32 -3.53
N LEU A 122 -12.67 8.84 -4.29
CA LEU A 122 -12.62 10.19 -4.85
C LEU A 122 -12.61 11.25 -3.74
N SER A 123 -13.53 11.16 -2.76
CA SER A 123 -13.58 12.10 -1.64
C SER A 123 -12.30 12.08 -0.81
N TRP A 124 -11.78 10.88 -0.52
CA TRP A 124 -10.54 10.72 0.26
C TRP A 124 -9.33 11.29 -0.48
N LEU A 125 -9.17 10.97 -1.77
CA LEU A 125 -8.05 11.47 -2.59
C LEU A 125 -8.14 12.98 -2.82
N LEU A 126 -9.32 13.53 -3.07
CA LEU A 126 -9.50 14.98 -3.16
C LEU A 126 -9.08 15.66 -1.87
N GLY A 127 -9.54 15.16 -0.72
CA GLY A 127 -9.14 15.68 0.58
C GLY A 127 -7.61 15.64 0.78
N TYR A 128 -6.99 14.50 0.48
CA TYR A 128 -5.54 14.32 0.60
C TYR A 128 -4.75 15.24 -0.34
N VAL A 129 -5.16 15.35 -1.61
CA VAL A 129 -4.52 16.20 -2.62
C VAL A 129 -4.67 17.68 -2.26
N ILE A 130 -5.86 18.12 -1.85
CA ILE A 130 -6.10 19.52 -1.43
C ILE A 130 -5.26 19.86 -0.19
N ALA A 131 -5.26 18.99 0.82
CA ALA A 131 -4.47 19.19 2.02
C ALA A 131 -2.97 19.26 1.68
N SER A 132 -2.49 18.36 0.82
CA SER A 132 -1.08 18.35 0.39
C SER A 132 -0.71 19.60 -0.41
N ALA A 133 -1.57 20.03 -1.34
CA ALA A 133 -1.40 21.26 -2.11
C ALA A 133 -1.37 22.50 -1.19
N PHE A 134 -2.22 22.54 -0.16
CA PHE A 134 -2.18 23.58 0.87
C PHE A 134 -0.83 23.62 1.59
N LEU A 135 -0.32 22.46 2.04
CA LEU A 135 0.99 22.39 2.70
C LEU A 135 2.15 22.80 1.77
N ILE A 136 2.05 22.51 0.47
CA ILE A 136 3.01 22.94 -0.55
C ILE A 136 2.95 24.46 -0.70
N TYR A 137 1.76 25.03 -0.86
CA TYR A 137 1.55 26.47 -1.09
C TYR A 137 2.06 27.32 0.07
N TYR A 138 1.73 26.93 1.31
CA TYR A 138 2.18 27.64 2.52
C TYR A 138 3.58 27.24 3.00
N GLN A 139 4.29 26.38 2.25
CA GLN A 139 5.65 25.94 2.55
C GLN A 139 5.82 25.35 3.97
N LEU A 140 4.81 24.62 4.44
CA LEU A 140 4.76 24.07 5.81
C LEU A 140 5.59 22.78 5.95
N SER A 141 6.91 22.89 5.80
CA SER A 141 7.84 21.74 5.76
C SER A 141 7.78 20.83 6.98
N PHE A 142 7.65 21.39 8.18
CA PHE A 142 7.50 20.60 9.40
C PHE A 142 6.30 19.64 9.35
N ILE A 143 5.15 20.12 8.86
CA ILE A 143 3.92 19.30 8.76
C ILE A 143 4.06 18.27 7.64
N LYS A 144 4.66 18.64 6.49
CA LYS A 144 4.95 17.71 5.40
C LYS A 144 5.80 16.53 5.88
N GLU A 145 6.86 16.81 6.64
CA GLU A 145 7.72 15.77 7.21
C GLU A 145 6.96 14.90 8.22
N MET A 146 6.25 15.50 9.17
CA MET A 146 5.50 14.78 10.19
C MET A 146 4.48 13.81 9.58
N ILE A 147 3.70 14.26 8.60
CA ILE A 147 2.73 13.41 7.88
C ILE A 147 3.45 12.30 7.12
N THR A 148 4.58 12.60 6.47
CA THR A 148 5.36 11.61 5.72
C THR A 148 5.88 10.49 6.63
N TYR A 149 6.38 10.82 7.82
CA TYR A 149 6.80 9.81 8.80
C TYR A 149 5.63 8.93 9.26
N ILE A 150 4.47 9.53 9.55
CA ILE A 150 3.26 8.81 9.96
C ILE A 150 2.78 7.87 8.85
N LEU A 151 2.61 8.37 7.62
CA LEU A 151 2.13 7.57 6.49
C LEU A 151 3.09 6.41 6.19
N SER A 152 4.40 6.66 6.17
CA SER A 152 5.40 5.61 5.94
C SER A 152 5.35 4.52 6.99
N SER A 153 5.20 4.91 8.27
CA SER A 153 5.05 3.98 9.39
C SER A 153 3.77 3.15 9.27
N ILE A 154 2.66 3.76 8.85
CA ILE A 154 1.38 3.08 8.62
C ILE A 154 1.49 2.08 7.47
N ILE A 155 2.16 2.44 6.37
CA ILE A 155 2.36 1.53 5.23
C ILE A 155 3.16 0.31 5.65
N LEU A 156 4.23 0.49 6.43
CA LEU A 156 5.04 -0.62 6.95
C LEU A 156 4.19 -1.58 7.80
N ILE A 157 3.47 -1.04 8.78
CA ILE A 157 2.67 -1.85 9.72
C ILE A 157 1.47 -2.50 9.02
N GLN A 158 0.74 -1.77 8.19
CA GLN A 158 -0.41 -2.31 7.46
C GLN A 158 0.01 -3.35 6.42
N SER A 159 1.18 -3.22 5.79
CA SER A 159 1.72 -4.25 4.89
C SER A 159 1.94 -5.57 5.63
N MET A 160 2.49 -5.51 6.85
CA MET A 160 2.70 -6.69 7.68
C MET A 160 1.38 -7.29 8.18
N ILE A 161 0.46 -6.46 8.71
CA ILE A 161 -0.84 -6.90 9.20
C ILE A 161 -1.66 -7.55 8.07
N SER A 162 -1.73 -6.89 6.91
CA SER A 162 -2.49 -7.37 5.75
C SER A 162 -1.94 -8.70 5.23
N SER A 163 -0.61 -8.82 5.12
CA SER A 163 0.03 -10.08 4.71
C SER A 163 -0.23 -11.21 5.71
N PHE A 164 -0.23 -10.91 7.02
CA PHE A 164 -0.54 -11.88 8.06
C PHE A 164 -1.99 -12.36 7.97
N ILE A 165 -2.93 -11.44 7.79
CA ILE A 165 -4.36 -11.74 7.61
C ILE A 165 -4.57 -12.65 6.40
N ILE A 166 -3.98 -12.33 5.24
CA ILE A 166 -4.13 -13.18 4.05
C ILE A 166 -3.46 -14.54 4.23
N CYS A 167 -2.28 -14.61 4.84
CA CYS A 167 -1.64 -15.89 5.13
C CYS A 167 -2.55 -16.78 5.99
N PHE A 168 -3.18 -16.22 7.02
CA PHE A 168 -4.10 -16.95 7.89
C PHE A 168 -5.39 -17.34 7.16
N LEU A 169 -6.01 -16.42 6.41
CA LEU A 169 -7.23 -16.71 5.64
C LEU A 169 -7.00 -17.77 4.55
N SER A 170 -5.79 -17.82 3.98
CA SER A 170 -5.41 -18.82 2.97
C SER A 170 -5.31 -20.25 3.53
N LEU A 171 -5.21 -20.42 4.85
CA LEU A 171 -5.25 -21.75 5.50
C LEU A 171 -6.67 -22.33 5.56
N SER A 172 -7.69 -21.47 5.67
CA SER A 172 -9.07 -21.89 5.94
C SER A 172 -9.90 -22.15 4.69
N SER A 173 -9.27 -22.27 3.50
CA SER A 173 -9.94 -22.53 2.21
C SER A 173 -11.21 -21.68 1.99
N THR A 174 -11.21 -20.43 2.43
CA THR A 174 -12.37 -19.56 2.26
C THR A 174 -12.49 -19.18 0.79
N ASN A 175 -13.69 -19.31 0.21
CA ASN A 175 -13.99 -18.92 -1.18
C ASN A 175 -13.94 -17.40 -1.43
N GLN A 176 -13.31 -16.63 -0.55
CA GLN A 176 -13.15 -15.18 -0.73
C GLN A 176 -12.16 -14.91 -1.86
N SER A 177 -12.50 -14.00 -2.77
CA SER A 177 -11.61 -13.56 -3.84
C SER A 177 -10.50 -12.68 -3.27
N ASN A 178 -9.33 -13.26 -3.02
CA ASN A 178 -8.10 -12.55 -2.66
C ASN A 178 -6.96 -12.94 -3.60
N ASP A 179 -5.86 -12.18 -3.58
CA ASP A 179 -4.72 -12.37 -4.49
C ASP A 179 -4.10 -13.76 -4.41
N ALA A 180 -4.02 -14.35 -3.20
CA ALA A 180 -3.49 -15.70 -3.00
C ALA A 180 -4.36 -16.76 -3.68
N ASN A 181 -5.68 -16.62 -3.63
CA ASN A 181 -6.62 -17.50 -4.32
C ASN A 181 -6.59 -17.30 -5.85
N VAL A 182 -6.37 -16.07 -6.32
CA VAL A 182 -6.15 -15.80 -7.76
C VAL A 182 -4.87 -16.50 -8.23
N LEU A 183 -3.77 -16.36 -7.47
CA LEU A 183 -2.50 -17.02 -7.77
C LEU A 183 -2.63 -18.54 -7.72
N GLN A 184 -3.39 -19.10 -6.79
CA GLN A 184 -3.66 -20.55 -6.76
C GLN A 184 -4.32 -21.02 -8.06
N LYS A 185 -5.37 -20.32 -8.52
CA LYS A 185 -6.05 -20.65 -9.78
C LYS A 185 -5.12 -20.52 -10.99
N LEU A 186 -4.20 -19.54 -10.97
CA LEU A 186 -3.28 -19.27 -12.07
C LEU A 186 -1.99 -20.09 -12.05
N THR A 187 -1.58 -20.64 -10.91
CA THR A 187 -0.29 -21.36 -10.77
C THR A 187 -0.46 -22.81 -10.35
N PHE A 188 -1.66 -23.19 -9.90
CA PHE A 188 -1.97 -24.47 -9.26
C PHE A 188 -1.23 -24.72 -7.93
N ILE A 189 -0.48 -23.74 -7.43
CA ILE A 189 0.18 -23.78 -6.12
C ILE A 189 -0.87 -23.38 -5.05
N PRO A 190 -0.99 -24.11 -3.93
CA PRO A 190 -1.97 -23.79 -2.89
C PRO A 190 -1.90 -22.33 -2.40
N SER A 191 -3.05 -21.72 -2.11
CA SER A 191 -3.11 -20.31 -1.69
C SER A 191 -2.31 -20.02 -0.42
N PHE A 192 -2.22 -20.96 0.52
CA PHE A 192 -1.41 -20.78 1.74
C PHE A 192 0.08 -20.56 1.43
N VAL A 193 0.62 -21.15 0.36
CA VAL A 193 2.01 -20.94 -0.05
C VAL A 193 2.21 -19.50 -0.49
N TRP A 194 1.28 -18.96 -1.28
CA TRP A 194 1.31 -17.55 -1.70
C TRP A 194 1.11 -16.59 -0.53
N GLY A 195 0.17 -16.91 0.38
CA GLY A 195 0.01 -16.18 1.63
C GLY A 195 1.29 -16.15 2.48
N ALA A 196 1.99 -17.29 2.57
CA ALA A 196 3.29 -17.37 3.26
C ALA A 196 4.38 -16.55 2.55
N VAL A 197 4.42 -16.56 1.21
CA VAL A 197 5.35 -15.71 0.44
C VAL A 197 5.11 -14.23 0.73
N PHE A 198 3.85 -13.78 0.71
CA PHE A 198 3.47 -12.40 1.05
C PHE A 198 3.86 -12.04 2.49
N LEU A 199 3.71 -12.98 3.42
CA LEU A 199 4.10 -12.78 4.80
C LEU A 199 5.63 -12.65 4.93
N ILE A 200 6.38 -13.60 4.36
CA ILE A 200 7.84 -13.63 4.45
C ILE A 200 8.45 -12.36 3.85
N GLN A 201 8.00 -11.90 2.68
CA GLN A 201 8.53 -10.68 2.08
C GLN A 201 8.25 -9.43 2.94
N SER A 202 7.05 -9.35 3.54
CA SER A 202 6.68 -8.20 4.38
C SER A 202 7.46 -8.19 5.69
N PHE A 203 7.68 -9.36 6.29
CA PHE A 203 8.56 -9.52 7.44
C PHE A 203 10.01 -9.19 7.10
N ALA A 204 10.52 -9.67 5.97
CA ALA A 204 11.89 -9.38 5.53
C ALA A 204 12.10 -7.87 5.31
N ALA A 205 11.15 -7.20 4.64
CA ALA A 205 11.17 -5.76 4.46
C ALA A 205 11.13 -5.01 5.80
N THR A 206 10.24 -5.42 6.71
CA THR A 206 10.10 -4.81 8.04
C THR A 206 11.34 -5.00 8.90
N TYR A 207 11.90 -6.21 8.91
CA TYR A 207 13.14 -6.54 9.61
C TYR A 207 14.31 -5.71 9.08
N TYR A 208 14.44 -5.59 7.75
CA TYR A 208 15.47 -4.76 7.12
C TYR A 208 15.31 -3.28 7.48
N VAL A 209 14.09 -2.75 7.45
CA VAL A 209 13.79 -1.38 7.87
C VAL A 209 14.20 -1.13 9.32
N ILE A 210 13.84 -2.04 10.23
CA ILE A 210 14.16 -1.90 11.66
C ILE A 210 15.67 -1.96 11.91
N LEU A 211 16.40 -2.83 11.20
CA LEU A 211 17.83 -2.98 11.42
C LEU A 211 18.67 -1.84 10.83
N PHE A 212 18.29 -1.33 9.66
CA PHE A 212 19.16 -0.44 8.88
C PHE A 212 18.69 1.01 8.84
N PHE A 213 17.41 1.30 9.11
CA PHE A 213 16.83 2.64 8.92
C PHE A 213 16.19 3.25 10.18
N ILE A 214 16.09 2.50 11.28
CA ILE A 214 15.48 2.94 12.54
C ILE A 214 16.50 2.85 13.67
#